data_AF-C9Y6Q4-F1
#
_entry.id   AF-C9Y6Q4-F1
#
_cell.length_a   1.000
_cell.length_b   1.000
_cell.length_c   1.000
_cell.angle_alpha   90.00
_cell.angle_beta   90.00
_cell.angle_gamma   90.00
#
_symmetry.space_group_name_H-M   'P 1'
#
loop_
_entity.id
_entity.type
_entity.pdbx_description
1 polymer ?
#
loop_
_entity_poly.entity_id
_entity_poly.type
_entity_poly.pdbx_seq_one_letter_code
_entity_poly.pdbx_strand_id
1 'polypeptide(L)'
;MKKHVSFFEKHIKPKFRKDTNTVIGETMIALAYPSLIIIGPPPFFEDAVIDVKKEGLNIEPDKYSLFQFLVENPEFCKIAIESYSGLFKLWHEFISAEGDD
;
A
#
# COMPACT_ATOMS: atom_id res chain seq x y z
N MET A 1 -2.78 13.79 -2.80
CA MET A 1 -1.54 12.98 -2.70
C MET A 1 -1.06 12.83 -1.25
N LYS A 2 -0.79 13.91 -0.50
CA LYS A 2 -0.33 13.83 0.91
C LYS A 2 -1.16 12.89 1.80
N LYS A 3 -2.49 13.02 1.78
CA LYS A 3 -3.37 12.16 2.60
C LYS A 3 -3.24 10.66 2.29
N HIS A 4 -2.98 10.27 1.03
CA HIS A 4 -2.86 8.85 0.67
C HIS A 4 -1.57 8.25 1.26
N VAL A 5 -0.47 9.00 1.26
CA VAL A 5 0.76 8.59 1.97
C VAL A 5 0.48 8.50 3.48
N SER A 6 -0.18 9.51 4.06
CA SER A 6 -0.50 9.53 5.49
C SER A 6 -1.38 8.36 5.94
N PHE A 7 -2.27 7.87 5.07
CA PHE A 7 -2.99 6.63 5.30
C PHE A 7 -2.02 5.45 5.54
N PHE A 8 -1.03 5.26 4.67
CA PHE A 8 -0.02 4.22 4.87
C PHE A 8 0.88 4.49 6.08
N GLU A 9 1.27 5.74 6.34
CA GLU A 9 2.07 6.10 7.52
C GLU A 9 1.39 5.74 8.84
N LYS A 10 0.07 5.95 8.91
CA LYS A 10 -0.74 5.67 10.10
C LYS A 10 -1.00 4.17 10.29
N HIS A 11 -1.21 3.43 9.20
CA HIS A 11 -1.57 2.01 9.27
C HIS A 11 -0.35 1.08 9.30
N ILE A 12 0.78 1.46 8.69
CA ILE A 12 2.03 0.68 8.71
C ILE A 12 2.80 1.00 9.99
N LYS A 13 2.73 0.06 10.96
CA LYS A 13 3.41 0.19 12.24
C LYS A 13 4.92 0.38 12.03
N PRO A 14 5.61 1.24 12.81
CA PRO A 14 7.03 1.55 12.61
C PRO A 14 7.96 0.32 12.50
N LYS A 15 7.68 -0.74 13.27
CA LYS A 15 8.47 -1.98 13.24
C LYS A 15 8.41 -2.75 11.91
N PHE A 16 7.39 -2.52 11.09
CA PHE A 16 7.19 -3.19 9.80
C PHE A 16 7.58 -2.30 8.61
N ARG A 17 8.07 -1.07 8.86
CA ARG A 17 8.43 -0.15 7.77
C ARG A 17 9.67 -0.56 6.99
N LYS A 18 10.41 -1.56 7.47
CA LYS A 18 11.55 -2.16 6.77
C LYS A 18 11.16 -3.39 5.95
N ASP A 19 9.95 -3.88 6.12
CA ASP A 19 9.48 -5.09 5.46
C ASP A 19 9.06 -4.78 4.02
N THR A 20 9.14 -5.77 3.15
CA THR A 20 8.64 -5.70 1.77
C THR A 20 7.13 -5.86 1.69
N ASN A 21 6.48 -6.18 2.80
CA ASN A 21 5.04 -6.32 2.89
C ASN A 21 4.49 -5.72 4.18
N THR A 22 3.17 -5.59 4.23
CA THR A 22 2.46 -5.19 5.43
C THR A 22 1.04 -5.73 5.38
N VAL A 23 0.35 -5.64 6.52
CA VAL A 23 -1.08 -5.95 6.62
C VAL A 23 -1.81 -4.71 7.15
N ILE A 24 -2.82 -4.26 6.41
CA ILE A 24 -3.70 -3.16 6.78
C ILE A 24 -5.12 -3.71 6.89
N GLY A 25 -5.70 -3.69 8.09
CA GLY A 25 -6.92 -4.42 8.38
C GLY A 25 -6.71 -5.92 8.15
N GLU A 26 -7.42 -6.49 7.19
CA GLU A 26 -7.29 -7.88 6.76
C GLU A 26 -6.65 -8.02 5.37
N THR A 27 -6.18 -6.91 4.79
CA THR A 27 -5.56 -6.89 3.46
C THR A 27 -4.05 -6.90 3.58
N MET A 28 -3.40 -7.87 2.93
CA MET A 28 -1.95 -7.88 2.80
C MET A 28 -1.54 -7.07 1.56
N ILE A 29 -0.46 -6.31 1.68
CA ILE A 29 0.14 -5.57 0.58
C ILE A 29 1.61 -5.96 0.53
N ALA A 30 2.10 -6.37 -0.63
CA ALA A 30 3.49 -6.78 -0.83
C ALA A 30 4.10 -6.09 -2.05
N LEU A 31 5.30 -5.53 -1.87
CA LEU A 31 6.14 -5.05 -2.96
C LEU A 31 6.96 -6.23 -3.51
N ALA A 32 6.56 -6.74 -4.66
CA ALA A 32 7.28 -7.71 -5.46
C ALA A 32 7.73 -7.03 -6.77
N TYR A 33 8.65 -6.07 -6.66
CA TYR A 33 9.02 -5.18 -7.77
C TYR A 33 9.32 -5.97 -9.07
N PRO A 34 8.73 -5.60 -10.23
CA PRO A 34 8.02 -4.35 -10.52
C PRO A 34 6.53 -4.34 -10.18
N SER A 35 6.03 -5.25 -9.35
CA SER A 35 4.62 -5.34 -8.99
C SER A 35 4.34 -4.96 -7.54
N LEU A 36 3.20 -4.32 -7.33
CA LEU A 36 2.56 -4.22 -6.02
C LEU A 36 1.39 -5.21 -6.00
N ILE A 37 1.45 -6.18 -5.10
CA ILE A 37 0.46 -7.23 -4.96
C ILE A 37 -0.39 -6.90 -3.73
N ILE A 38 -1.70 -6.83 -3.91
CA ILE A 38 -2.68 -6.62 -2.84
C ILE A 38 -3.50 -7.90 -2.74
N ILE A 39 -3.53 -8.49 -1.56
CA ILE A 39 -4.15 -9.79 -1.30
C ILE A 39 -5.25 -9.59 -0.26
N GLY A 40 -6.48 -9.88 -0.66
CA GLY A 40 -7.64 -9.88 0.22
C GLY A 40 -7.63 -11.01 1.25
N PRO A 41 -8.51 -10.95 2.28
CA PRO A 41 -8.59 -12.02 3.27
C PRO A 41 -9.14 -13.33 2.68
N PRO A 42 -8.84 -14.47 3.30
CA PRO A 42 -9.50 -15.74 2.99
C PRO A 42 -11.03 -15.65 3.15
N PRO A 43 -11.83 -16.43 2.42
CA PRO A 43 -11.44 -17.47 1.46
C PRO A 43 -11.34 -16.99 0.00
N PHE A 44 -11.72 -15.74 -0.28
CA PHE A 44 -11.94 -15.28 -1.65
C PHE A 44 -10.67 -14.77 -2.34
N PHE A 45 -9.62 -14.41 -1.58
CA PHE A 45 -8.30 -13.96 -2.08
C PHE A 45 -8.42 -13.17 -3.40
N GLU A 46 -9.19 -12.08 -3.37
CA GLU A 46 -9.22 -11.17 -4.50
C GLU A 46 -7.88 -10.44 -4.54
N ASP A 47 -7.06 -10.79 -5.53
CA ASP A 47 -5.74 -10.23 -5.71
C ASP A 47 -5.80 -9.08 -6.73
N ALA A 48 -5.30 -7.91 -6.35
CA ALA A 48 -4.99 -6.84 -7.30
C ALA A 48 -3.48 -6.79 -7.52
N VAL A 49 -3.05 -6.87 -8.78
CA VAL A 49 -1.65 -6.75 -9.17
C VAL A 49 -1.48 -5.46 -9.95
N ILE A 50 -0.71 -4.54 -9.40
CA ILE A 50 -0.46 -3.22 -9.98
C ILE A 50 0.96 -3.22 -10.54
N ASP A 51 1.11 -2.88 -11.81
CA ASP A 51 2.42 -2.59 -12.39
C ASP A 51 2.94 -1.26 -11.86
N VAL A 52 4.06 -1.31 -11.15
CA VAL A 52 4.73 -0.17 -10.56
C VAL A 52 6.13 0.03 -11.15
N LYS A 53 6.39 -0.54 -12.33
CA LYS A 53 7.65 -0.35 -13.05
C LYS A 53 7.88 1.13 -13.33
N LYS A 54 9.12 1.58 -13.10
CA LYS A 54 9.57 2.95 -13.34
C LYS A 54 10.90 2.90 -14.06
N GLU A 55 11.02 3.69 -15.13
CA GLU A 55 12.26 3.76 -15.90
C GLU A 55 13.41 4.26 -15.02
N GLY A 56 14.57 3.59 -15.12
CA GLY A 56 15.76 3.92 -14.32
C GLY A 56 15.73 3.45 -12.87
N LEU A 57 14.63 2.88 -12.37
CA LEU A 57 14.55 2.27 -11.05
C LEU A 57 14.88 0.76 -11.13
N ASN A 58 15.93 0.35 -10.43
CA ASN A 58 16.29 -1.06 -10.28
C ASN A 58 16.27 -1.43 -8.79
N ILE A 59 15.31 -2.25 -8.39
CA ILE A 59 15.13 -2.70 -7.01
C ILE A 59 15.51 -4.17 -6.94
N GLU A 60 16.45 -4.50 -6.05
CA GLU A 60 16.74 -5.88 -5.72
C GLU A 60 15.60 -6.45 -4.84
N PRO A 61 15.11 -7.68 -5.13
CA PRO A 61 14.13 -8.33 -4.28
C PRO A 61 14.54 -8.33 -2.80
N ASP A 62 13.58 -8.17 -1.90
CA ASP A 62 13.75 -8.20 -0.45
C ASP A 62 14.65 -7.12 0.19
N LYS A 63 15.25 -6.23 -0.60
CA LYS A 63 16.13 -5.15 -0.08
C LYS A 63 15.49 -3.78 -0.02
N TYR A 64 14.28 -3.63 -0.55
CA TYR A 64 13.61 -2.35 -0.68
C TYR A 64 12.23 -2.42 -0.04
N SER A 65 12.03 -1.64 1.01
CA SER A 65 10.81 -1.73 1.81
C SER A 65 9.59 -1.19 1.06
N LEU A 66 8.43 -1.77 1.35
CA LEU A 66 7.16 -1.29 0.82
C LEU A 66 6.90 0.17 1.25
N PHE A 67 7.16 0.47 2.52
CA PHE A 67 6.89 1.80 3.06
C PHE A 67 7.76 2.88 2.38
N GLN A 68 9.06 2.62 2.21
CA GLN A 68 9.94 3.53 1.50
C GLN A 68 9.47 3.73 0.05
N PHE A 69 9.09 2.66 -0.64
CA PHE A 69 8.57 2.74 -2.01
C PHE A 69 7.37 3.68 -2.13
N LEU A 70 6.39 3.53 -1.24
CA LEU A 70 5.17 4.32 -1.24
C LEU A 70 5.41 5.79 -0.89
N VAL A 71 6.38 6.08 -0.02
CA VAL A 71 6.78 7.46 0.32
C VAL A 71 7.50 8.14 -0.86
N GLU A 72 8.42 7.41 -1.53
CA GLU A 72 9.18 7.93 -2.67
C GLU A 72 8.35 8.03 -3.96
N ASN A 73 7.29 7.21 -4.07
CA ASN A 73 6.43 7.13 -5.26
C ASN A 73 4.95 7.23 -4.85
N PRO A 74 4.50 8.40 -4.35
CA PRO A 74 3.18 8.59 -3.77
C PRO A 74 2.03 8.46 -4.76
N GLU A 75 2.30 8.48 -6.07
CA GLU A 75 1.35 8.14 -7.12
C GLU A 75 0.74 6.75 -6.94
N PHE A 76 1.55 5.77 -6.50
CA PHE A 76 1.11 4.39 -6.31
C PHE A 76 0.27 4.19 -5.05
N CYS A 77 0.35 5.09 -4.07
CA CYS A 77 -0.51 5.06 -2.89
C CYS A 77 -1.99 5.15 -3.27
N LYS A 78 -2.32 6.09 -4.17
CA LYS A 78 -3.70 6.26 -4.64
C LYS A 78 -4.17 5.05 -5.44
N ILE A 79 -3.34 4.59 -6.38
CA ILE A 79 -3.65 3.43 -7.22
C ILE A 79 -3.90 2.20 -6.34
N ALA A 80 -3.05 1.94 -5.35
CA ALA A 80 -3.20 0.82 -4.43
C ALA A 80 -4.52 0.86 -3.67
N ILE A 81 -4.88 2.03 -3.14
CA ILE A 81 -6.14 2.22 -2.40
C ILE A 81 -7.36 2.00 -3.31
N GLU A 82 -7.35 2.55 -4.52
CA GLU A 82 -8.48 2.48 -5.45
C GLU A 82 -8.60 1.12 -6.16
N SER A 83 -7.52 0.33 -6.22
CA SER A 83 -7.50 -0.97 -6.91
C SER A 83 -8.10 -2.11 -6.09
N TYR A 84 -8.37 -1.91 -4.81
CA TYR A 84 -8.93 -2.95 -3.95
C TYR A 84 -9.99 -2.40 -2.99
N SER A 85 -11.19 -2.98 -3.04
CA SER A 85 -12.38 -2.50 -2.34
C SER A 85 -12.20 -2.42 -0.81
N GLY A 86 -11.48 -3.38 -0.21
CA GLY A 86 -11.20 -3.37 1.22
C GLY A 86 -10.30 -2.22 1.67
N LEU A 87 -9.28 -1.86 0.87
CA LEU A 87 -8.44 -0.71 1.14
C LEU A 87 -9.19 0.59 0.89
N PHE A 88 -10.00 0.64 -0.17
CA PHE A 88 -10.84 1.79 -0.48
C PHE A 88 -11.81 2.11 0.65
N LYS A 89 -12.42 1.09 1.26
CA LYS A 89 -13.28 1.24 2.43
C LYS A 89 -12.53 1.83 3.63
N LEU A 90 -11.37 1.26 3.99
CA LEU A 90 -10.56 1.76 5.10
C LEU A 90 -10.06 3.19 4.85
N TRP A 91 -9.76 3.52 3.60
CA TRP A 91 -9.42 4.88 3.19
C TRP A 91 -10.57 5.85 3.44
N HIS A 92 -11.80 5.48 3.07
CA HIS A 92 -12.99 6.30 3.33
C HIS A 92 -13.21 6.55 4.83
N GLU A 93 -13.06 5.52 5.66
CA GLU A 93 -13.14 5.65 7.12
C GLU A 93 -12.05 6.60 7.65
N PHE A 94 -10.82 6.47 7.14
CA PHE A 94 -9.70 7.34 7.50
C PHE A 94 -9.95 8.80 7.15
N ILE A 95 -10.40 9.12 5.93
CA ILE A 95 -10.65 10.52 5.54
C ILE A 95 -11.86 11.13 6.23
N SER A 96 -12.88 10.33 6.56
CA SER A 96 -14.03 10.80 7.33
C SER A 96 -13.63 11.15 8.76
N ALA A 97 -12.80 10.32 9.40
CA ALA A 97 -12.27 10.61 10.74
C ALA A 97 -11.32 11.82 10.78
N GLU A 98 -10.68 12.19 9.66
CA GLU A 98 -9.88 13.41 9.53
C GLU A 98 -10.67 14.63 9.04
N GLY A 99 -11.96 14.47 8.73
CA GLY A 99 -12.85 15.53 8.23
C GLY A 99 -13.83 16.07 9.27
N ASP A 100 -13.87 15.47 10.46
CA ASP A 100 -14.70 15.86 11.61
C ASP A 100 -13.97 16.87 12.55
N ASP A 101 -13.05 17.66 12.00
CA ASP A 101 -12.41 18.82 12.67
C ASP A 101 -12.96 20.17 12.14
#